data_AF-A0A527XL53-F1
#
_entry.id   AF-A0A527XL53-F1
#
_cell.length_a   1.000
_cell.length_b   1.000
_cell.length_c   1.000
_cell.angle_alpha   90.00
_cell.angle_beta   90.00
_cell.angle_gamma   90.00
#
_symmetry.space_group_name_H-M   'P 1'
#
loop_
_entity.id
_entity.type
_entity.pdbx_description
1 polymer ?
#
loop_
_entity_poly.entity_id
_entity_poly.type
_entity_poly.pdbx_seq_one_letter_code
_entity_poly.pdbx_strand_id
1 'polypeptide(L)'
;FYLSRTVEEYLHEYVAPRVIGRDPLAIDLLAADLVGYLGFRSSGAEVRGNSAFDIALWDIFGKATGQPVAQLLGGFSRRSIRTYNTCAGT
;
A
#
# COMPACT_ATOMS: atom_id res chain seq x y z
N PHE A 1 17.02 10.50 1.12
CA PHE A 1 16.70 9.27 1.88
C PHE A 1 15.60 9.60 2.86
N TYR A 2 14.57 8.76 2.95
CA TYR A 2 13.52 8.90 3.96
C TYR A 2 13.69 7.77 4.95
N LEU A 3 13.80 8.10 6.22
CA LEU A 3 14.05 7.12 7.27
C LEU A 3 12.75 6.36 7.57
N SER A 4 12.89 5.09 7.94
CA SER A 4 11.75 4.24 8.33
C SER A 4 10.91 4.90 9.42
N ARG A 5 11.55 5.55 10.39
CA ARG A 5 10.88 6.29 11.47
C ARG A 5 9.95 7.38 10.97
N THR A 6 10.32 8.14 9.94
CA THR A 6 9.46 9.20 9.39
C THR A 6 8.20 8.62 8.74
N VAL A 7 8.32 7.45 8.11
CA VAL A 7 7.17 6.75 7.51
C VAL A 7 6.27 6.18 8.61
N GLU A 8 6.86 5.62 9.66
CA GLU A 8 6.15 5.12 10.84
C GLU A 8 5.39 6.24 11.56
N GLU A 9 6.03 7.38 11.82
CA GLU A 9 5.40 8.57 12.40
C GLU A 9 4.23 9.06 11.54
N TYR A 10 4.39 9.11 10.22
CA TYR A 10 3.29 9.45 9.32
C TYR A 10 2.11 8.46 9.42
N LEU A 11 2.38 7.15 9.49
CA LEU A 11 1.33 6.15 9.65
C LEU A 11 0.56 6.35 10.95
N HIS A 12 1.26 6.55 12.07
CA HIS A 12 0.61 6.68 13.38
C HIS A 12 -0.09 8.03 13.57
N GLU A 13 0.53 9.14 13.17
CA GLU A 13 0.02 10.48 13.42
C GLU A 13 -0.99 10.94 12.36
N TYR A 14 -0.83 10.50 11.11
CA TYR A 14 -1.69 10.93 10.01
C TYR A 14 -2.69 9.87 9.56
N VAL A 15 -2.23 8.65 9.27
CA VAL A 15 -3.11 7.62 8.69
C VAL A 15 -4.05 7.03 9.74
N ALA A 16 -3.53 6.58 10.88
CA ALA A 16 -4.31 5.85 11.88
C ALA A 16 -5.58 6.60 12.36
N PRO A 17 -5.54 7.90 12.72
CA PRO A 17 -6.73 8.61 13.19
C PRO A 17 -7.86 8.71 12.15
N ARG A 18 -7.55 8.55 10.86
CA ARG A 18 -8.51 8.65 9.75
C ARG A 18 -9.15 7.32 9.35
N VAL A 19 -8.52 6.21 9.72
CA VAL A 19 -8.88 4.88 9.20
C VAL A 19 -9.31 3.89 10.28
N ILE A 20 -8.93 4.10 11.55
CA ILE A 20 -9.36 3.23 12.65
C ILE A 20 -10.88 3.28 12.80
N GLY A 21 -11.50 2.10 12.93
CA GLY A 21 -12.96 1.93 13.03
C GLY A 21 -13.69 1.89 11.68
N ARG A 22 -12.98 2.02 10.56
CA ARG A 22 -13.57 1.90 9.22
C ARG A 22 -13.41 0.49 8.65
N ASP A 23 -14.25 0.18 7.67
CA ASP A 23 -14.17 -1.08 6.92
C ASP A 23 -12.86 -1.14 6.10
N PRO A 24 -11.96 -2.10 6.38
CA PRO A 24 -10.72 -2.24 5.63
C PRO A 24 -10.94 -2.72 4.18
N LEU A 25 -12.13 -3.22 3.82
CA LEU A 25 -12.45 -3.64 2.45
C LEU A 25 -12.86 -2.45 1.56
N ALA A 26 -13.08 -1.26 2.12
CA ALA A 26 -13.34 -0.04 1.38
C ALA A 26 -12.02 0.61 0.87
N ILE A 27 -11.18 -0.18 0.19
CA ILE A 27 -9.79 0.16 -0.17
C ILE A 27 -9.70 1.47 -0.96
N ASP A 28 -10.46 1.59 -2.06
CA ASP A 28 -10.42 2.80 -2.91
C ASP A 28 -10.87 4.05 -2.16
N LEU A 29 -11.86 3.91 -1.27
CA LEU A 29 -12.38 5.01 -0.45
C LEU A 29 -11.34 5.44 0.59
N LEU A 30 -10.71 4.48 1.27
CA LEU A 30 -9.61 4.72 2.20
C LEU A 30 -8.41 5.38 1.49
N ALA A 31 -8.05 4.92 0.30
CA ALA A 31 -6.97 5.49 -0.50
C ALA A 31 -7.28 6.94 -0.91
N ALA A 32 -8.49 7.20 -1.41
CA ALA A 32 -8.92 8.54 -1.80
C ALA A 32 -8.89 9.53 -0.63
N ASP A 33 -9.27 9.11 0.57
CA ASP A 33 -9.23 9.96 1.77
C ASP A 33 -7.81 10.32 2.23
N LEU A 34 -6.82 9.48 1.90
CA LEU A 34 -5.41 9.69 2.25
C LEU A 34 -4.64 10.44 1.16
N VAL A 35 -5.14 10.43 -0.08
CA VAL A 35 -4.63 11.31 -1.14
C VAL A 35 -5.17 12.71 -0.88
N GLY A 36 -4.34 13.55 -0.26
CA GLY A 36 -4.67 14.95 -0.01
C GLY A 36 -4.73 15.79 -1.29
N TYR A 37 -4.19 17.01 -1.21
CA TYR A 37 -4.20 17.98 -2.31
C TYR A 37 -3.66 17.40 -3.63
N LEU A 38 -4.39 17.65 -4.73
CA LEU A 38 -4.11 17.17 -6.10
C LEU A 38 -2.69 17.46 -6.62
N GLY A 39 -1.95 18.40 -6.01
CA GLY A 39 -0.55 18.72 -6.34
C GLY A 39 0.50 17.89 -5.58
N PHE A 40 0.13 17.09 -4.59
CA PHE A 40 1.06 16.26 -3.82
C PHE A 40 1.29 14.90 -4.52
N ARG A 41 2.04 14.92 -5.62
CA ARG A 41 2.42 13.74 -6.41
C ARG A 41 3.93 13.47 -6.36
N SER A 42 4.59 13.80 -5.24
CA SER A 42 6.05 13.67 -5.09
C SER A 42 6.44 12.47 -4.22
N SER A 43 7.68 12.03 -4.35
CA SER A 43 8.26 10.90 -3.62
C SER A 43 8.57 11.27 -2.16
N GLY A 44 7.55 11.25 -1.28
CA GLY A 44 7.65 11.65 0.14
C GLY A 44 7.56 10.50 1.16
N ALA A 45 7.54 10.82 2.46
CA ALA A 45 7.26 9.84 3.52
C ALA A 45 5.77 9.43 3.48
N GLU A 46 4.92 10.36 3.08
CA GLU A 46 3.47 10.23 2.94
C GLU A 46 3.11 9.21 1.85
N VAL A 47 3.74 9.30 0.67
CA VAL A 47 3.51 8.32 -0.41
C VAL A 47 3.96 6.92 0.02
N ARG A 48 5.10 6.80 0.70
CA ARG A 48 5.57 5.52 1.26
C ARG A 48 4.61 4.96 2.31
N GLY A 49 4.10 5.79 3.21
CA GLY A 49 3.12 5.39 4.21
C GLY A 49 1.80 4.97 3.59
N ASN A 50 1.27 5.75 2.65
CA ASN A 50 0.05 5.41 1.92
C ASN A 50 0.19 4.11 1.14
N SER A 51 1.33 3.87 0.47
CA SER A 51 1.61 2.59 -0.20
C SER A 51 1.69 1.42 0.78
N ALA A 52 2.35 1.60 1.93
CA ALA A 52 2.43 0.55 2.95
C ALA A 52 1.04 0.19 3.50
N PHE A 53 0.19 1.20 3.71
CA PHE A 53 -1.19 1.00 4.14
C PHE A 53 -2.03 0.29 3.07
N ASP A 54 -1.96 0.71 1.81
CA ASP A 54 -2.68 0.08 0.69
C ASP A 54 -2.31 -1.42 0.53
N ILE A 55 -1.02 -1.75 0.58
CA ILE A 55 -0.55 -3.15 0.56
C ILE A 55 -1.16 -3.95 1.71
N ALA A 56 -1.24 -3.37 2.92
CA ALA A 56 -1.83 -4.03 4.08
C ALA A 56 -3.34 -4.26 3.90
N LEU A 57 -4.07 -3.31 3.30
CA LEU A 57 -5.49 -3.49 3.00
C LEU A 57 -5.73 -4.63 1.98
N TRP A 58 -4.91 -4.70 0.92
CA TRP A 58 -4.98 -5.80 -0.04
C TRP A 58 -4.64 -7.15 0.58
N ASP A 59 -3.68 -7.22 1.49
CA ASP A 59 -3.36 -8.42 2.26
C ASP A 59 -4.54 -8.84 3.17
N ILE A 60 -5.20 -7.88 3.84
CA ILE A 60 -6.43 -8.14 4.61
C ILE A 60 -7.53 -8.67 3.69
N PHE A 61 -7.73 -8.09 2.51
CA PHE A 61 -8.75 -8.55 1.57
C PHE A 61 -8.46 -9.97 1.07
N GLY A 62 -7.21 -10.29 0.75
CA GLY A 62 -6.76 -11.65 0.42
C GLY A 62 -7.04 -12.64 1.55
N LYS A 63 -6.69 -12.27 2.79
CA LYS A 63 -6.96 -13.09 3.98
C LYS A 63 -8.45 -13.28 4.25
N ALA A 64 -9.26 -12.23 4.11
CA ALA A 64 -10.70 -12.28 4.33
C ALA A 64 -11.43 -13.15 3.29
N THR A 65 -10.91 -13.20 2.06
CA THR A 65 -11.49 -13.99 0.96
C THR A 65 -10.86 -15.37 0.81
N GLY A 66 -9.74 -15.64 1.47
CA GLY A 66 -8.94 -16.84 1.25
C GLY A 66 -8.33 -16.92 -0.16
N GLN A 67 -8.19 -15.79 -0.86
CA GLN A 67 -7.69 -15.73 -2.23
C GLN A 67 -6.32 -15.05 -2.29
N PRO A 68 -5.44 -15.46 -3.22
CA PRO A 68 -4.25 -14.67 -3.55
C PRO A 68 -4.65 -13.28 -4.07
N VAL A 69 -3.92 -12.23 -3.68
CA VAL A 69 -4.17 -10.86 -4.18
C VAL A 69 -4.15 -10.77 -5.70
N ALA A 70 -3.26 -11.51 -6.37
CA ALA A 70 -3.23 -11.58 -7.83
C ALA A 70 -4.55 -12.11 -8.44
N GLN A 71 -5.25 -13.01 -7.74
CA GLN A 71 -6.57 -13.48 -8.16
C GLN A 71 -7.62 -12.37 -8.05
N LEU A 72 -7.56 -11.59 -6.97
CA LEU A 72 -8.46 -10.44 -6.72
C LEU A 72 -8.23 -9.30 -7.73
N LEU A 73 -7.01 -9.13 -8.23
CA LEU A 73 -6.63 -8.12 -9.22
C LEU A 73 -6.97 -8.50 -10.68
N GLY A 74 -7.85 -9.49 -10.90
CA GLY A 74 -8.26 -9.91 -12.24
C GLY A 74 -7.69 -11.26 -12.70
N GLY A 75 -7.07 -12.02 -11.80
CA GLY A 75 -6.64 -13.39 -12.07
C GLY A 75 -5.19 -13.52 -12.55
N PHE A 76 -4.70 -14.75 -12.49
CA PHE A 76 -3.36 -15.09 -12.97
C PHE A 76 -3.30 -15.12 -14.50
N SER A 77 -2.63 -14.14 -15.11
CA SER A 77 -2.36 -14.12 -16.56
C SER A 77 -1.22 -15.06 -17.01
N ARG A 78 -0.46 -15.61 -16.05
CA ARG A 78 0.68 -16.51 -16.29
C ARG A 78 0.94 -17.39 -15.06
N ARG A 79 1.55 -18.57 -15.28
CA ARG A 79 1.89 -19.52 -14.20
C ARG A 79 3.16 -19.20 -13.43
N SER A 80 4.06 -18.41 -14.01
CA SER A 80 5.32 -17.99 -13.38
C SER A 80 5.77 -16.64 -13.95
N ILE A 81 6.62 -15.93 -13.19
CA ILE A 81 7.21 -14.65 -13.59
C ILE A 81 8.71 -14.87 -13.75
N ARG A 82 9.26 -14.57 -14.94
CA ARG A 82 10.70 -14.60 -15.17
C ARG A 82 11.33 -13.43 -14.42
N THR A 83 12.32 -13.72 -13.58
CA THR A 83 13.08 -12.72 -12.83
C THR A 83 14.43 -12.46 -13.50
N TYR A 84 15.02 -11.31 -13.20
CA TYR A 84 16.40 -10.97 -13.58
C TYR A 84 17.11 -10.42 -12.35
N ASN A 85 18.43 -10.61 -12.28
CA ASN A 85 19.22 -10.08 -11.18
C ASN A 85 19.52 -8.59 -11.43
N THR A 86 19.28 -7.75 -10.42
CA THR A 86 19.74 -6.36 -10.43
C THR A 86 21.07 -6.32 -9.69
N CYS A 87 22.17 -6.47 -10.41
CA CYS A 87 23.51 -6.28 -9.86
C CYS A 87 23.80 -4.77 -9.78
N ALA A 88 23.50 -4.15 -8.64
CA ALA A 88 24.19 -2.92 -8.24
C ALA A 88 25.48 -3.37 -7.54
N GLY A 89 26.64 -3.15 -8.20
CA GLY A 89 27.94 -3.59 -7.72
C GLY A 89 28.28 -3.08 -6.32
N THR A 90 29.15 -3.84 -5.64
CA THR A 90 29.77 -3.50 -4.35
C THR A 90 30.48 -2.16 -4.36
#